data_AF-A0A955UY82-F1
#
_entry.id   AF-A0A955UY82-F1
#
_cell.length_a   1.000
_cell.length_b   1.000
_cell.length_c   1.000
_cell.angle_alpha   90.00
_cell.angle_beta   90.00
_cell.angle_gamma   90.00
#
_symmetry.space_group_name_H-M   'P 1'
#
loop_
_entity.id
_entity.type
_entity.pdbx_description
1 polymer ?
#
loop_
_entity_poly.entity_id
_entity_poly.type
_entity_poly.pdbx_seq_one_letter_code
_entity_poly.pdbx_strand_id
1 'polypeptide(L)'
;RALVEAAVAWARGAGRERVVLTTFRHLRWNAPFYAKLGFAEIPRARQGPALRAVLAAEAASGLDPAKRVAMGLALRGGEGSA
;
A
#
# COMPACT_ATOMS: atom_id res chain seq x y z
N ARG A 1 4.52 3.74 14.32
CA ARG A 1 4.53 4.69 13.17
C ARG A 1 5.91 4.83 12.55
N ALA A 2 6.97 4.97 13.36
CA ALA A 2 8.37 5.16 12.94
C ALA A 2 8.83 4.30 11.75
N LEU A 3 8.52 3.00 11.72
CA LEU A 3 8.88 2.12 10.59
C LEU A 3 8.29 2.61 9.25
N VAL A 4 7.01 2.97 9.25
CA VAL A 4 6.32 3.43 8.03
C VAL A 4 6.88 4.78 7.59
N GLU A 5 7.16 5.68 8.53
CA GLU A 5 7.77 6.98 8.24
C GLU A 5 9.17 6.83 7.67
N ALA A 6 9.99 5.95 8.24
CA ALA A 6 11.33 5.65 7.75
C ALA A 6 11.28 5.07 6.33
N ALA A 7 10.36 4.13 6.06
CA ALA A 7 10.17 3.57 4.72
C ALA A 7 9.73 4.65 3.69
N VAL A 8 8.83 5.55 4.09
CA VAL A 8 8.39 6.68 3.25
C VAL A 8 9.52 7.67 3.01
N ALA A 9 10.30 8.02 4.03
CA ALA A 9 11.44 8.92 3.93
C ALA A 9 12.52 8.35 3.00
N TRP A 10 12.84 7.06 3.16
CA TRP A 10 13.76 6.36 2.27
C TRP A 10 13.25 6.36 0.83
N ALA A 11 11.98 6.02 0.61
CA ALA A 11 11.40 5.98 -0.74
C ALA A 11 11.41 7.35 -1.42
N ARG A 12 11.19 8.44 -0.67
CA ARG A 12 11.37 9.81 -1.17
C ARG A 12 12.80 10.11 -1.56
N GLY A 13 13.77 9.79 -0.69
CA GLY A 13 15.20 9.97 -0.96
C GLY A 13 15.68 9.18 -2.18
N ALA A 14 15.08 8.02 -2.44
CA ALA A 14 15.34 7.19 -3.61
C ALA A 14 14.55 7.60 -4.88
N GLY A 15 13.84 8.74 -4.87
CA GLY A 15 13.09 9.25 -6.02
C GLY A 15 11.89 8.38 -6.43
N ARG A 16 11.34 7.57 -5.52
CA ARG A 16 10.18 6.72 -5.81
C ARG A 16 8.90 7.54 -5.85
N GLU A 17 7.99 7.17 -6.74
CA GLU A 17 6.75 7.91 -6.94
C GLU A 17 5.64 7.51 -5.97
N ARG A 18 5.74 6.31 -5.40
CA ARG A 18 4.75 5.78 -4.47
C ARG A 18 5.34 4.72 -3.54
N VAL A 19 4.71 4.54 -2.38
CA VAL A 19 4.85 3.36 -1.52
C VAL A 19 3.58 2.54 -1.64
N VAL A 20 3.73 1.21 -1.69
CA VAL A 20 2.61 0.27 -1.66
C VAL A 20 2.86 -0.75 -0.56
N LEU A 21 1.81 -1.13 0.15
CA LEU A 21 1.83 -2.19 1.15
C LEU A 21 0.61 -3.10 0.99
N THR A 22 0.71 -4.30 1.55
CA THR A 22 -0.39 -5.24 1.71
C THR A 22 -0.64 -5.46 3.20
N THR A 23 -1.90 -5.40 3.62
CA THR A 23 -2.30 -5.60 5.02
C THR A 23 -3.62 -6.37 5.10
N PHE A 24 -4.08 -6.66 6.32
CA PHE A 24 -5.32 -7.38 6.55
C PHE A 24 -6.52 -6.43 6.69
N ARG A 25 -7.55 -6.61 5.85
CA ARG A 25 -8.78 -5.80 5.91
C ARG A 25 -9.73 -6.16 7.05
N HIS A 26 -9.70 -7.39 7.52
CA HIS A 26 -10.62 -7.89 8.56
C HIS A 26 -10.29 -7.33 9.94
N LEU A 27 -9.05 -6.87 10.14
CA LEU A 27 -8.62 -6.23 11.37
C LEU A 27 -8.96 -4.74 11.28
N ARG A 28 -9.98 -4.33 12.04
CA ARG A 28 -10.55 -2.97 12.04
C ARG A 28 -9.53 -1.85 12.28
N TRP A 29 -8.37 -2.16 12.86
CA TRP A 29 -7.32 -1.19 13.17
C TRP A 29 -6.31 -0.99 12.02
N ASN A 30 -6.15 -1.95 11.11
CA ASN A 30 -5.10 -1.90 10.08
C ASN A 30 -5.36 -0.80 9.05
N ALA A 31 -6.48 -0.88 8.32
CA ALA A 31 -6.77 0.09 7.27
C ALA A 31 -6.86 1.53 7.82
N PRO A 32 -7.53 1.81 8.96
CA PRO A 32 -7.51 3.16 9.55
C PRO A 32 -6.14 3.63 10.02
N PHE A 33 -5.28 2.73 10.52
CA PHE A 33 -3.91 3.09 10.90
C PHE A 33 -3.13 3.61 9.70
N TYR A 34 -3.15 2.91 8.56
CA TYR A 34 -2.44 3.35 7.35
C TYR A 34 -3.14 4.54 6.67
N ALA A 35 -4.47 4.62 6.74
CA ALA A 35 -5.23 5.76 6.22
C ALA A 35 -4.84 7.08 6.92
N LYS A 36 -4.62 7.06 8.24
CA LYS A 36 -4.08 8.21 9.00
C LYS A 36 -2.67 8.63 8.54
N LEU A 37 -1.95 7.74 7.84
CA LEU A 37 -0.62 8.02 7.25
C LEU A 37 -0.70 8.44 5.78
N GLY A 38 -1.90 8.65 5.24
CA GLY A 38 -2.14 9.06 3.86
C GLY A 38 -2.22 7.91 2.86
N PHE A 39 -2.19 6.66 3.32
CA PHE A 39 -2.39 5.52 2.43
C PHE A 39 -3.87 5.35 2.07
N ALA A 40 -4.15 5.06 0.80
CA ALA A 40 -5.50 4.73 0.32
C ALA A 40 -5.53 3.32 -0.25
N GLU A 41 -6.69 2.64 -0.18
CA GLU A 41 -6.86 1.35 -0.84
C GLU A 41 -6.63 1.47 -2.36
N ILE A 42 -5.90 0.51 -2.93
CA ILE A 42 -5.69 0.41 -4.38
C ILE A 42 -6.75 -0.55 -4.94
N PRO A 43 -7.73 -0.08 -5.73
CA PRO A 43 -8.74 -0.93 -6.33
C PRO A 43 -8.09 -2.03 -7.16
N ARG A 44 -8.66 -3.25 -7.17
CA ARG A 44 -8.10 -4.39 -7.92
C ARG A 44 -7.80 -4.06 -9.39
N ALA A 45 -8.66 -3.27 -10.03
CA ALA A 45 -8.47 -2.80 -11.41
C ALA A 45 -7.19 -1.94 -11.62
N ARG A 46 -6.69 -1.28 -10.57
CA ARG A 46 -5.48 -0.44 -10.59
C ARG A 46 -4.25 -1.15 -10.01
N GLN A 47 -4.37 -2.42 -9.62
CA GLN A 47 -3.24 -3.20 -9.12
C GLN A 47 -2.43 -3.72 -10.30
N GLY A 48 -1.22 -3.19 -10.52
CA GLY A 48 -0.34 -3.63 -11.59
C GLY A 48 0.17 -5.07 -11.41
N PRO A 49 0.82 -5.64 -12.45
CA PRO A 49 1.27 -7.04 -12.44
C PRO A 49 2.13 -7.41 -11.24
N ALA A 50 3.08 -6.55 -10.84
CA ALA A 50 3.97 -6.82 -9.71
C ALA A 50 3.20 -6.95 -8.37
N LEU A 51 2.22 -6.06 -8.13
CA LEU A 51 1.40 -6.12 -6.92
C LEU A 51 0.50 -7.36 -6.89
N ARG A 52 -0.05 -7.75 -8.05
CA ARG A 52 -0.83 -8.99 -8.17
C ARG A 52 0.03 -10.23 -7.92
N ALA A 53 1.28 -10.23 -8.38
CA ALA A 53 2.23 -11.31 -8.11
C ALA A 53 2.55 -11.42 -6.61
N VAL A 54 2.76 -10.30 -5.92
CA VAL A 54 2.93 -10.29 -4.45
C VAL A 54 1.71 -10.87 -3.74
N LEU A 55 0.49 -10.43 -4.09
CA LEU A 55 -0.74 -10.96 -3.51
C LEU A 55 -0.95 -12.45 -3.81
N ALA A 56 -0.54 -12.93 -4.98
CA ALA A 56 -0.59 -14.35 -5.33
C ALA A 56 0.41 -15.18 -4.53
N ALA A 57 1.63 -14.67 -4.30
CA ALA A 57 2.62 -15.32 -3.45
C ALA A 57 2.17 -15.39 -1.97
N GLU A 58 1.53 -14.32 -1.48
CA GLU A 58 0.87 -14.31 -0.17
C GLU A 58 -0.20 -15.41 -0.08
N ALA A 59 -1.02 -15.56 -1.13
CA ALA A 59 -2.05 -16.59 -1.21
C ALA A 59 -1.47 -18.01 -1.19
N ALA A 60 -0.43 -18.24 -1.98
CA ALA A 60 0.28 -19.52 -2.01
C ALA A 60 0.93 -19.88 -0.67
N SER A 61 1.26 -18.85 0.13
CA SER A 61 1.80 -19.00 1.49
C SER A 61 0.71 -19.17 2.57
N GLY A 62 -0.56 -19.32 2.17
CA GLY A 62 -1.68 -19.60 3.06
C GLY A 62 -2.45 -18.36 3.55
N LEU A 63 -2.15 -17.16 3.06
CA LEU A 63 -2.93 -15.97 3.40
C LEU A 63 -4.17 -15.85 2.51
N ASP A 64 -5.35 -15.83 3.12
CA ASP A 64 -6.63 -15.67 2.40
C ASP A 64 -6.67 -14.33 1.61
N PRO A 65 -6.72 -14.37 0.27
CA PRO A 65 -6.73 -13.16 -0.57
C PRO A 65 -7.93 -12.25 -0.33
N ALA A 66 -9.06 -12.79 0.14
CA ALA A 66 -10.24 -11.99 0.47
C ALA A 66 -10.00 -11.14 1.73
N LYS A 67 -9.08 -11.57 2.60
CA LYS A 67 -8.69 -10.86 3.83
C LYS A 67 -7.54 -9.89 3.60
N ARG A 68 -6.92 -9.87 2.42
CA ARG A 68 -5.83 -8.95 2.07
C ARG A 68 -6.37 -7.67 1.41
N VAL A 69 -5.67 -6.58 1.65
CA VAL A 69 -5.90 -5.30 0.97
C VAL A 69 -4.56 -4.66 0.65
N ALA A 70 -4.44 -4.17 -0.57
CA ALA A 70 -3.31 -3.35 -0.96
C ALA A 70 -3.64 -1.87 -0.75
N MET A 71 -2.72 -1.13 -0.13
CA MET A 71 -2.84 0.30 0.08
C MET A 71 -1.62 1.02 -0.48
N GLY A 72 -1.80 2.24 -0.96
CA GLY A 72 -0.73 3.03 -1.56
C GLY A 72 -0.72 4.47 -1.09
N LEU A 73 0.49 5.02 -1.00
CA LEU A 73 0.76 6.43 -0.74
C LEU A 73 1.55 7.01 -1.92
N ALA A 74 1.02 8.06 -2.56
CA ALA A 74 1.76 8.82 -3.56
C ALA A 74 2.82 9.70 -2.87
N LEU A 75 4.03 9.75 -3.44
CA LEU A 75 5.17 10.47 -2.87
C LEU A 75 5.57 11.72 -3.66
N ARG A 76 5.27 11.77 -4.96
CA ARG A 76 5.42 12.98 -5.78
C ARG A 76 4.13 13.80 -5.71
N GLY A 77 4.26 15.11 -5.51
CA GLY A 77 3.14 16.03 -5.51
C GLY A 77 2.38 15.94 -6.81
N GLY A 78 1.07 15.72 -6.73
CA GLY A 78 0.19 16.44 -7.63
C GLY A 78 0.23 17.90 -7.19
N GLU A 79 0.92 18.75 -7.95
CA GLU A 79 0.27 20.00 -8.28
C GLU A 79 -1.07 19.65 -8.91
N GLY A 80 -2.12 20.34 -8.46
CA GLY A 80 -3.47 20.11 -8.97
C GLY A 80 -3.47 20.17 -10.50
N SER A 81 -4.04 19.13 -11.11
CA SER A 81 -4.61 19.29 -12.44
C SER A 81 -6.10 19.35 -12.26
N ALA A 82 -6.64 20.48 -12.72
CA ALA A 82 -8.05 20.78 -12.93
C ALA A 82 -8.78 19.69 -13.75
#